data_AF-A0A6G3U2Y1-F1
#
_entry.id   AF-A0A6G3U2Y1-F1
#
_cell.length_a   1.000
_cell.length_b   1.000
_cell.length_c   1.000
_cell.angle_alpha   90.00
_cell.angle_beta   90.00
_cell.angle_gamma   90.00
#
_symmetry.space_group_name_H-M   'P 1'
#
loop_
_entity.id
_entity.type
_entity.pdbx_description
1 polymer ?
#
loop_
_entity_poly.entity_id
_entity_poly.type
_entity_poly.pdbx_seq_one_letter_code
_entity_poly.pdbx_strand_id
1 'polypeptide(L)'
;LRWSEPLADEQPQLPAGCARSGGQAVLCRTGALAVDGVGERIDLRVRLEGAPSEVVVDLDTVWSGGALDRNRLNDRQRVLVLDTGDEYHF
;
A
#
# COMPACT_ATOMS: atom_id res chain seq x y z
N LEU A 1 -3.09 -0.01 0.97
CA LEU A 1 -2.21 -1.19 1.15
C LEU A 1 -2.58 -1.89 2.44
N ARG A 2 -2.63 -3.23 2.43
CA ARG A 2 -2.93 -4.05 3.61
C ARG A 2 -1.95 -5.21 3.69
N TRP A 3 -1.32 -5.38 4.85
CA TRP A 3 -0.41 -6.47 5.15
C TRP A 3 -1.16 -7.65 5.77
N SER A 4 -0.68 -8.88 5.52
CA SER A 4 -1.19 -10.10 6.17
C SER A 4 -0.92 -10.11 7.68
N GLU A 5 0.16 -9.47 8.12
CA GLU A 5 0.54 -9.34 9.53
C GLU A 5 0.20 -7.94 10.08
N PRO A 6 -0.06 -7.81 11.39
CA PRO A 6 -0.29 -6.53 12.03
C PRO A 6 0.87 -5.55 11.84
N LEU A 7 0.55 -4.26 11.74
CA LEU A 7 1.52 -3.18 11.83
C LEU A 7 1.83 -2.91 13.31
N ALA A 8 3.10 -2.71 13.63
CA ALA A 8 3.50 -2.29 14.97
C ALA A 8 2.82 -0.96 15.36
N ASP A 9 2.57 -0.76 16.66
CA ASP A 9 1.98 0.48 17.14
C ASP A 9 2.85 1.70 16.86
N GLU A 10 4.15 1.56 17.09
CA GLU A 10 5.14 2.56 16.70
C GLU A 10 5.51 2.40 15.22
N GLN A 11 4.91 3.25 14.39
CA GLN A 11 5.28 3.39 12.99
C GLN A 11 6.37 4.46 12.82
N PRO A 12 7.29 4.29 11.86
CA PRO A 12 8.03 5.41 11.30
C PRO A 12 7.06 6.50 10.81
N GLN A 13 7.54 7.74 10.70
CA GLN A 13 6.73 8.82 10.16
C GLN A 13 6.22 8.44 8.77
N LEU A 14 4.89 8.32 8.65
CA LEU A 14 4.26 8.02 7.38
C LEU A 14 4.42 9.21 6.41
N PRO A 15 4.55 8.96 5.10
CA PRO A 15 4.61 10.00 4.10
C PRO A 15 3.37 10.90 4.14
N ALA A 16 3.53 12.15 3.67
CA ALA A 16 2.41 13.06 3.54
C ALA A 16 1.32 12.43 2.64
N GLY A 17 0.06 12.50 3.09
CA GLY A 17 -1.05 11.88 2.37
C GLY A 17 -1.28 10.40 2.66
N CYS A 18 -0.44 9.77 3.49
CA CYS A 18 -0.66 8.41 4.00
C CYS A 18 -1.18 8.43 5.45
N ALA A 19 -2.07 7.50 5.78
CA ALA A 19 -2.62 7.32 7.12
C ALA A 19 -2.85 5.83 7.42
N ARG A 20 -2.56 5.43 8.66
CA ARG A 20 -2.90 4.09 9.18
C ARG A 20 -4.43 3.95 9.24
N SER A 21 -4.93 2.78 8.85
CA SER A 21 -6.33 2.40 8.94
C SER A 21 -6.42 1.02 9.59
N GLY A 22 -6.84 0.97 10.86
CA GLY A 22 -6.86 -0.26 11.64
C GLY A 22 -5.47 -0.87 11.88
N GLY A 23 -5.45 -2.17 12.20
CA GLY A 23 -4.23 -2.87 12.61
C GLY A 23 -3.24 -3.14 11.48
N GLN A 24 -3.72 -3.29 10.23
CA GLN A 24 -2.96 -3.92 9.15
C GLN A 24 -2.89 -3.10 7.86
N ALA A 25 -3.47 -1.90 7.81
CA ALA A 25 -3.59 -1.15 6.56
C ALA A 25 -3.07 0.28 6.66
N VAL A 26 -2.58 0.76 5.52
CA VAL A 26 -2.24 2.16 5.26
C VAL A 26 -2.97 2.60 4.00
N LEU A 27 -3.66 3.73 4.10
CA LEU A 27 -4.30 4.40 2.98
C LEU A 27 -3.44 5.58 2.56
N CYS A 28 -3.08 5.66 1.29
CA CYS A 28 -2.30 6.75 0.74
C CYS A 28 -3.08 7.44 -0.38
N ARG A 29 -3.11 8.77 -0.35
CA ARG A 29 -3.62 9.57 -1.47
C ARG A 29 -2.58 9.60 -2.57
N THR A 30 -2.96 9.17 -3.77
CA THR A 30 -2.10 9.20 -4.97
C THR A 30 -2.23 10.48 -5.80
N GLY A 31 -3.19 11.36 -5.45
CA GLY A 31 -3.44 12.59 -6.18
C GLY A 31 -4.27 12.38 -7.45
N ALA A 32 -4.34 13.42 -8.29
CA ALA A 32 -5.00 13.31 -9.59
C ALA A 32 -4.05 12.63 -10.58
N LEU A 33 -4.46 11.49 -11.14
CA LEU A 33 -3.79 10.86 -12.27
C LEU A 33 -4.40 11.39 -13.57
N ALA A 34 -3.59 12.03 -14.40
CA ALA A 34 -4.00 12.37 -15.76
C ALA A 34 -4.21 11.09 -16.59
N VAL A 35 -5.09 11.15 -17.59
CA VAL A 35 -5.20 10.08 -18.59
C VAL A 35 -3.83 9.90 -19.24
N ASP A 36 -3.33 8.66 -19.25
CA ASP A 36 -1.97 8.28 -19.70
C ASP A 36 -0.80 8.89 -18.90
N GLY A 37 -1.09 9.47 -17.72
CA GLY A 37 -0.08 10.04 -16.83
C GLY A 37 0.53 9.00 -15.90
N VAL A 38 1.82 9.13 -15.61
CA VAL A 38 2.47 8.41 -14.51
C VAL A 38 2.15 9.15 -13.21
N GLY A 39 1.62 8.42 -12.21
CA GLY A 39 1.32 8.97 -10.89
C GLY A 39 2.56 9.34 -10.08
N GLU A 40 2.35 9.99 -8.94
CA GLU A 40 3.43 10.26 -7.99
C GLU A 40 3.96 8.96 -7.38
N ARG A 41 5.29 8.87 -7.21
CA ARG A 41 5.91 7.79 -6.45
C ARG A 41 5.70 8.03 -4.96
N ILE A 42 5.26 7.00 -4.25
CA ILE A 42 5.07 7.04 -2.80
C ILE A 42 6.06 6.05 -2.17
N ASP A 43 7.09 6.59 -1.52
CA ASP A 43 8.04 5.78 -0.76
C ASP A 43 7.49 5.50 0.64
N LEU A 44 6.95 4.29 0.84
CA LEU A 44 6.30 3.90 2.07
C LEU A 44 7.16 2.92 2.88
N ARG A 45 7.46 3.30 4.13
CA ARG A 45 8.08 2.40 5.11
C ARG A 45 7.11 2.15 6.25
N VAL A 46 6.86 0.87 6.53
CA VAL A 46 6.07 0.42 7.68
C VAL A 46 6.87 -0.55 8.53
N ARG A 47 6.48 -0.70 9.80
CA ARG A 47 6.98 -1.73 10.70
C ARG A 47 5.87 -2.73 11.00
N LEU A 48 6.18 -4.02 10.93
CA LEU A 48 5.25 -5.07 11.32
C LEU A 48 5.40 -5.42 12.80
N GLU A 49 4.36 -6.00 13.39
CA GLU A 49 4.49 -6.70 14.66
C GLU A 49 5.30 -7.99 14.45
N GLY A 50 6.33 -8.18 15.28
CA GLY A 50 7.24 -9.29 15.13
C GLY A 50 8.20 -9.16 13.94
N ALA A 51 8.71 -10.30 13.48
CA ALA A 51 9.65 -10.40 12.38
C ALA A 51 9.28 -11.61 11.49
N PRO A 52 8.17 -11.51 10.72
CA PRO A 52 7.75 -12.57 9.83
C PRO A 52 8.75 -12.73 8.67
N SER A 53 9.05 -13.97 8.27
CA SER A 53 9.93 -14.26 7.14
C SER A 53 9.30 -13.95 5.78
N GLU A 54 7.99 -13.84 5.74
CA GLU A 54 7.22 -13.45 4.56
C GLU A 54 5.91 -12.78 4.96
N VAL A 55 5.41 -11.88 4.11
CA VAL A 55 4.07 -11.29 4.23
C VAL A 55 3.42 -11.13 2.87
N VAL A 56 2.09 -11.15 2.86
CA VAL A 56 1.31 -10.79 1.69
C VAL A 56 0.86 -9.34 1.82
N VAL A 57 1.06 -8.55 0.77
CA VAL A 57 0.56 -7.19 0.65
C VAL A 57 -0.54 -7.15 -0.41
N ASP A 58 -1.75 -6.77 0.01
CA ASP A 58 -2.84 -6.43 -0.88
C ASP A 58 -2.81 -4.92 -1.19
N LEU A 59 -2.81 -4.57 -2.47
CA LEU A 59 -2.96 -3.21 -2.98
C LEU A 59 -4.33 -3.10 -3.64
N ASP A 60 -5.11 -2.10 -3.23
CA ASP A 60 -6.47 -1.86 -3.73
C ASP A 60 -6.73 -0.35 -3.79
N THR A 61 -7.58 0.07 -4.73
CA THR A 61 -8.04 1.45 -4.86
C THR A 61 -9.36 1.62 -4.10
N VAL A 62 -9.28 2.27 -2.93
CA VAL A 62 -10.46 2.49 -2.07
C VAL A 62 -11.37 3.63 -2.54
N TRP A 63 -10.83 4.59 -3.30
CA TRP A 63 -11.58 5.71 -3.88
C TRP A 63 -10.85 6.33 -5.07
N SER A 64 -11.57 6.56 -6.16
CA SER A 64 -11.05 7.05 -7.44
C SER A 64 -11.75 8.33 -7.93
N GLY A 65 -12.41 9.08 -7.04
CA GLY A 65 -13.07 10.34 -7.42
C GLY A 65 -14.27 10.18 -8.36
N GLY A 66 -14.88 8.99 -8.42
CA GLY A 66 -15.98 8.68 -9.34
C GLY A 66 -15.55 8.10 -10.69
N ALA A 67 -14.24 7.98 -10.95
CA ALA A 67 -13.73 7.22 -12.08
C ALA A 67 -13.97 5.72 -11.81
N LEU A 68 -14.94 5.13 -12.50
CA LEU A 68 -15.19 3.70 -12.44
C LEU A 68 -14.31 2.99 -13.47
N ASP A 69 -13.26 2.28 -13.03
CA ASP A 69 -12.74 1.19 -13.87
C ASP A 69 -13.88 0.16 -13.99
N ARG A 70 -14.24 -0.18 -15.23
CA ARG A 70 -15.25 -1.21 -15.52
C ARG A 70 -14.77 -2.60 -15.10
N ASN A 71 -13.46 -2.78 -14.88
CA ASN A 71 -12.87 -4.01 -14.37
C ASN A 71 -12.10 -3.77 -13.05
N ARG A 72 -12.82 -3.78 -11.92
CA ARG A 72 -12.24 -3.66 -10.56
C ARG A 72 -11.19 -4.71 -10.19
N LEU A 73 -11.00 -5.76 -10.99
CA LEU A 73 -9.92 -6.72 -10.79
C LEU A 73 -8.55 -6.13 -11.20
N ASN A 74 -8.53 -5.14 -12.10
CA ASN A 74 -7.31 -4.43 -12.47
C ASN A 74 -6.76 -3.56 -11.33
N ASP A 75 -7.64 -3.12 -10.43
CA ASP A 75 -7.28 -2.24 -9.31
C ASP A 75 -6.68 -3.01 -8.12
N ARG A 76 -6.65 -4.35 -8.21
CA ARG A 76 -6.22 -5.23 -7.12
C ARG A 76 -4.96 -5.97 -7.48
N GLN A 77 -3.93 -5.77 -6.67
CA GLN A 77 -2.69 -6.52 -6.75
C GLN A 77 -2.41 -7.21 -5.42
N ARG A 78 -1.85 -8.40 -5.50
CA ARG A 78 -1.37 -9.17 -4.34
C ARG A 78 0.08 -9.52 -4.55
N VAL A 79 0.93 -9.14 -3.60
CA VAL A 79 2.39 -9.33 -3.68
C VAL A 79 2.85 -10.14 -2.47
N LEU A 80 3.66 -11.17 -2.69
CA LEU A 80 4.39 -11.86 -1.64
C LEU A 80 5.72 -11.14 -1.44
N VAL A 81 5.96 -10.66 -0.22
CA VAL A 81 7.17 -9.94 0.18
C VAL A 81 7.93 -10.84 1.15
N LEU A 82 9.18 -11.13 0.85
CA LEU A 82 10.07 -11.97 1.66
C LEU A 82 11.04 -11.10 2.47
N ASP A 83 11.43 -11.57 3.65
CA ASP A 83 12.46 -10.95 4.51
C ASP A 83 13.88 -11.20 3.97
N THR A 84 14.10 -10.84 2.71
CA THR A 84 15.41 -10.92 2.03
C THR A 84 16.23 -9.64 2.20
N GLY A 85 15.60 -8.56 2.66
CA GLY A 85 16.18 -7.22 2.73
C GLY A 85 16.12 -6.42 1.42
N ASP A 86 15.49 -6.97 0.38
CA ASP A 86 15.32 -6.30 -0.91
C ASP A 86 14.28 -5.17 -0.85
N GLU A 87 14.45 -4.16 -1.69
CA GLU A 87 13.41 -3.17 -1.95
C GLU A 87 12.39 -3.71 -2.95
N TYR A 88 11.11 -3.53 -2.65
CA TYR A 88 10.01 -3.96 -3.51
C TYR A 88 9.37 -2.75 -4.18
N HIS A 89 9.28 -2.78 -5.52
CA HIS A 89 8.59 -1.77 -6.32
C HIS A 89 7.37 -2.40 -6.98
N PHE A 90 6.26 -1.68 -6.96
CA PHE A 90 4.97 -2.07 -7.53
C PHE A 90 4.32 -0.86 -8.21
#